data_AF-A0A1F9GYB8-F1
#
_entry.id   AF-A0A1F9GYB8-F1
#
_cell.length_a   1.000
_cell.length_b   1.000
_cell.length_c   1.000
_cell.angle_alpha   90.00
_cell.angle_beta   90.00
_cell.angle_gamma   90.00
#
_symmetry.space_group_name_H-M   'P 1'
#
loop_
_entity.id
_entity.type
_entity.pdbx_description
1 polymer ?
#
loop_
_entity_poly.entity_id
_entity_poly.type
_entity_poly.pdbx_seq_one_letter_code
_entity_poly.pdbx_strand_id
1 'polypeptide(L)'
;MGHLSLIEKRDLLYSKNLTPELARRHGGDFLAEGLNYDALSFFLKFKDIDGLRKLVDVSLEDGDSFLFLKTYKALGEPPPPELLRKVGEKAFSLQKYYYAKVAFEHLNDAALLEKVRPFIPAVEEVKPPVGAETEV
;
A
#
# COMPACT_ATOMS: atom_id res chain seq x y z
N MET A 1 10.66 16.14 -12.59
CA MET A 1 12.01 15.55 -12.54
C MET A 1 11.99 14.27 -13.36
N GLY A 2 13.14 13.82 -13.90
CA GLY A 2 13.19 12.56 -14.64
C GLY A 2 12.84 11.39 -13.73
N HIS A 3 11.91 10.54 -14.16
CA HIS A 3 11.61 9.30 -13.44
C HIS A 3 12.90 8.48 -13.30
N LEU A 4 13.37 8.34 -12.05
CA LEU A 4 14.48 7.45 -11.74
C LEU A 4 14.12 6.03 -12.18
N SER A 5 14.99 5.42 -12.97
CA SER A 5 14.83 4.03 -13.39
C SER A 5 14.88 3.10 -12.18
N LEU A 6 14.28 1.91 -12.30
CA LEU A 6 14.25 0.90 -11.22
C LEU A 6 15.67 0.54 -10.71
N ILE A 7 16.68 0.62 -11.57
CA ILE A 7 18.09 0.37 -11.23
C ILE A 7 18.65 1.52 -10.39
N GLU A 8 18.43 2.77 -10.81
CA GLU A 8 18.89 3.95 -10.07
C GLU A 8 18.21 4.06 -8.70
N LYS A 9 16.92 3.75 -8.60
CA LYS A 9 16.20 3.67 -7.32
C LYS A 9 16.83 2.66 -6.38
N ARG A 10 17.13 1.45 -6.88
CA ARG A 10 17.79 0.40 -6.09
C ARG A 10 19.17 0.86 -5.63
N ASP A 11 19.97 1.40 -6.54
CA ASP A 11 21.33 1.82 -6.21
C ASP A 11 21.33 2.96 -5.19
N LEU A 12 20.33 3.84 -5.22
CA LEU A 12 20.17 4.91 -4.23
C LEU A 12 19.68 4.38 -2.86
N LEU A 13 18.71 3.45 -2.83
CA LEU A 13 18.21 2.79 -1.61
C LEU A 13 19.25 1.89 -0.92
N TYR A 14 20.21 1.36 -1.67
CA TYR A 14 21.26 0.45 -1.18
C TYR A 14 22.67 1.06 -1.20
N SER A 15 22.80 2.34 -1.57
CA SER A 15 24.06 3.06 -1.45
C SER A 15 24.47 3.17 0.01
N LYS A 16 25.76 2.92 0.29
CA LYS A 16 26.35 3.11 1.63
C LYS A 16 26.27 4.55 2.14
N ASN A 17 25.95 5.52 1.26
CA ASN A 17 25.89 6.94 1.59
C ASN A 17 24.47 7.44 1.93
N LEU A 18 23.46 6.56 1.92
CA LEU A 18 22.10 6.97 2.26
C LEU A 18 22.01 7.25 3.76
N THR A 19 21.92 8.52 4.14
CA THR A 19 21.68 8.94 5.53
C THR A 19 20.19 9.06 5.82
N PRO A 20 19.76 9.06 7.09
CA PRO A 20 18.36 9.30 7.45
C PRO A 20 17.79 10.59 6.85
N GLU A 21 18.57 11.68 6.81
CA GLU A 21 18.16 12.98 6.28
C GLU A 21 17.95 12.92 4.77
N LEU A 22 18.84 12.26 4.04
CA LEU A 22 18.69 12.05 2.60
C LEU A 22 17.52 11.13 2.29
N ALA A 23 17.31 10.07 3.05
CA ALA A 23 16.17 9.19 2.89
C ALA A 23 14.84 9.92 3.14
N ARG A 24 14.78 10.75 4.19
CA ARG A 24 13.61 11.62 4.47
C ARG A 24 13.35 12.58 3.31
N ARG A 25 14.39 13.23 2.78
CA ARG A 25 14.27 14.14 1.64
C ARG A 25 13.75 13.42 0.40
N HIS A 26 14.38 12.32 0.01
CA HIS A 26 13.94 11.53 -1.15
C HIS A 26 12.53 10.97 -0.96
N GLY A 27 12.21 10.45 0.22
CA GLY A 27 10.86 10.00 0.54
C GLY A 27 9.83 11.12 0.42
N GLY A 28 10.18 12.33 0.86
CA GLY A 28 9.37 13.53 0.69
C GLY A 28 9.19 13.94 -0.77
N ASP A 29 10.25 13.88 -1.58
CA ASP A 29 10.21 14.18 -3.02
C ASP A 29 9.28 13.17 -3.74
N PHE A 30 9.42 11.87 -3.45
CA PHE A 30 8.53 10.84 -4.01
C PHE A 30 7.08 11.03 -3.57
N LEU A 31 6.84 11.42 -2.32
CA LEU A 31 5.50 11.69 -1.81
C LEU A 31 4.87 12.89 -2.55
N ALA A 32 5.63 13.96 -2.78
CA ALA A 32 5.16 15.13 -3.52
C ALA A 32 4.83 14.82 -5.00
N GLU A 33 5.47 13.80 -5.58
CA GLU A 33 5.20 13.30 -6.93
C GLU A 33 4.07 12.25 -6.97
N GLY A 34 3.45 11.90 -5.83
CA GLY A 34 2.42 10.86 -5.73
C GLY A 34 2.97 9.43 -5.83
N LEU A 35 4.29 9.25 -5.78
CA LEU A 35 4.98 7.97 -5.81
C LEU A 35 5.01 7.33 -4.41
N ASN A 36 3.82 7.06 -3.86
CA ASN A 36 3.62 6.71 -2.46
C ASN A 36 4.36 5.43 -2.01
N TYR A 37 4.44 4.42 -2.88
CA TYR A 37 5.14 3.16 -2.57
C TYR A 37 6.67 3.31 -2.61
N ASP A 38 7.18 4.21 -3.44
CA ASP A 38 8.59 4.57 -3.41
C ASP A 38 8.89 5.33 -2.12
N ALA A 39 8.08 6.34 -1.78
CA ALA A 39 8.18 7.10 -0.53
C ALA A 39 8.17 6.18 0.71
N LEU A 40 7.25 5.20 0.75
CA LEU A 40 7.19 4.18 1.81
C LEU A 40 8.51 3.43 1.96
N SER A 41 9.15 3.05 0.85
CA SER A 41 10.40 2.30 0.88
C SER A 41 11.53 3.10 1.53
N PHE A 42 11.57 4.41 1.27
CA PHE A 42 12.53 5.33 1.88
C PHE A 42 12.26 5.56 3.37
N PHE A 43 11.01 5.81 3.75
CA PHE A 43 10.66 6.02 5.15
C PHE A 43 10.84 4.75 5.99
N LEU A 44 10.53 3.57 5.44
CA LEU A 44 10.71 2.29 6.12
C LEU A 44 12.19 2.00 6.43
N LYS A 45 13.10 2.35 5.51
CA LYS A 45 14.55 2.07 5.64
C LYS A 45 15.15 2.59 6.95
N PHE A 46 14.71 3.78 7.38
CA PHE A 46 15.19 4.44 8.61
C PHE A 46 14.11 4.64 9.66
N LYS A 47 12.93 4.00 9.50
CA LYS A 47 11.78 4.16 10.39
C LYS A 47 11.40 5.63 10.62
N ASP A 48 11.33 6.42 9.55
CA ASP A 48 10.93 7.82 9.62
C ASP A 48 9.43 7.92 9.97
N ILE A 49 9.13 8.08 11.25
CA ILE A 49 7.77 8.09 11.78
C ILE A 49 6.94 9.23 11.17
N ASP A 50 7.53 10.42 11.01
CA ASP A 50 6.83 11.58 10.45
C ASP A 50 6.43 11.33 8.99
N GLY A 51 7.34 10.74 8.20
CA GLY A 51 7.09 10.36 6.81
C GLY A 51 6.01 9.27 6.69
N LEU A 52 6.06 8.27 7.57
CA LEU A 52 5.05 7.22 7.64
C LEU A 52 3.68 7.78 8.04
N ARG A 53 3.59 8.73 8.97
CA ARG A 53 2.30 9.37 9.33
C ARG A 53 1.71 10.16 8.16
N LYS A 54 2.53 10.87 7.39
CA LYS A 54 2.05 11.53 6.15
C LYS A 54 1.51 10.53 5.13
N LEU A 55 2.13 9.36 5.00
CA LEU A 55 1.60 8.29 4.14
C LEU A 55 0.27 7.72 4.63
N VAL A 56 0.04 7.68 5.95
CA VAL A 56 -1.28 7.34 6.50
C VAL A 56 -2.32 8.32 5.99
N ASP A 57 -2.07 9.63 6.11
CA ASP A 57 -3.00 10.67 5.66
C ASP A 57 -3.27 10.55 4.15
N VAL A 58 -2.22 10.42 3.32
CA VAL A 58 -2.37 10.23 1.87
C VAL A 58 -3.17 8.96 1.54
N SER A 59 -2.90 7.85 2.22
CA SER A 59 -3.65 6.61 1.99
C SER A 59 -5.12 6.72 2.38
N LEU A 60 -5.45 7.51 3.41
CA LEU A 60 -6.82 7.82 3.81
C LEU A 60 -7.53 8.70 2.78
N GLU A 61 -6.84 9.67 2.20
CA GLU A 61 -7.37 10.54 1.16
C GLU A 61 -7.59 9.81 -0.17
N ASP A 62 -6.67 8.95 -0.56
CA ASP A 62 -6.73 8.19 -1.82
C ASP A 62 -7.57 6.92 -1.72
N GLY A 63 -7.97 6.50 -0.52
CA GLY A 63 -8.60 5.21 -0.29
C GLY A 63 -7.69 4.03 -0.66
N ASP A 64 -6.37 4.16 -0.47
CA ASP A 64 -5.42 3.07 -0.70
C ASP A 64 -5.24 2.22 0.58
N SER A 65 -6.15 1.26 0.77
CA SER A 65 -6.11 0.34 1.91
C SER A 65 -4.83 -0.50 1.98
N PHE A 66 -4.19 -0.81 0.85
CA PHE A 66 -2.96 -1.60 0.85
C PHE A 66 -1.78 -0.77 1.35
N LEU A 67 -1.65 0.47 0.87
CA LEU A 67 -0.66 1.42 1.35
C LEU A 67 -0.87 1.72 2.83
N PHE A 68 -2.12 1.95 3.24
CA PHE A 68 -2.50 2.18 4.64
C PHE A 68 -2.01 1.06 5.56
N LEU A 69 -2.36 -0.19 5.23
CA LEU A 69 -1.98 -1.38 6.02
C LEU A 69 -0.47 -1.59 6.05
N LYS A 70 0.23 -1.41 4.92
CA LYS A 70 1.69 -1.51 4.86
C LYS A 70 2.37 -0.43 5.71
N THR A 71 1.80 0.77 5.73
CA THR A 71 2.33 1.90 6.51
C THR A 71 2.16 1.66 8.02
N TYR A 72 1.00 1.14 8.47
CA TYR A 72 0.80 0.73 9.87
C TYR A 72 1.73 -0.42 10.28
N LYS A 73 1.94 -1.41 9.39
CA LYS A 73 2.94 -2.45 9.61
C LYS A 73 4.35 -1.88 9.77
N ALA A 74 4.71 -0.86 8.97
CA ALA A 74 6.00 -0.17 9.07
C ALA A 74 6.16 0.62 10.38
N LEU A 75 5.08 1.22 10.88
CA LEU A 75 5.02 1.89 12.18
C LEU A 75 5.12 0.89 13.36
N GLY A 76 4.82 -0.39 13.12
CA GLY A 76 4.81 -1.41 14.18
C GLY A 76 3.57 -1.32 15.08
N GLU A 77 2.51 -0.67 14.60
CA GLU A 77 1.26 -0.44 15.33
C GLU A 77 0.09 -1.11 14.60
N PRO A 78 -0.92 -1.62 15.32
CA PRO A 78 -2.15 -2.06 14.70
C PRO A 78 -2.94 -0.85 14.16
N PRO A 79 -3.51 -0.93 12.95
CA PRO A 79 -4.36 0.13 12.42
C PRO A 79 -5.63 0.30 13.28
N PRO A 80 -5.98 1.54 13.68
CA PRO A 80 -7.23 1.80 14.39
C PRO A 80 -8.45 1.40 13.55
N PRO A 81 -9.47 0.73 14.13
CA PRO A 81 -10.67 0.34 13.40
C PRO A 81 -11.39 1.51 12.73
N GLU A 82 -11.41 2.69 13.36
CA GLU A 82 -12.04 3.88 12.79
C GLU A 82 -11.36 4.34 11.50
N LEU A 83 -10.02 4.30 11.46
CA LEU A 83 -9.25 4.70 10.28
C LEU A 83 -9.32 3.63 9.18
N LEU A 84 -9.32 2.35 9.56
CA LEU A 84 -9.60 1.23 8.66
C LEU A 84 -10.96 1.40 7.97
N ARG A 85 -11.99 1.79 8.72
CA ARG A 85 -13.32 2.06 8.15
C ARG A 85 -13.28 3.23 7.18
N LYS A 86 -12.64 4.35 7.58
CA LYS A 86 -12.50 5.54 6.73
C LYS A 86 -11.80 5.24 5.40
N VAL A 87 -10.66 4.54 5.42
CA VAL A 87 -9.94 4.20 4.18
C VAL A 87 -10.77 3.30 3.29
N GLY A 88 -11.49 2.33 3.87
CA GLY A 88 -12.37 1.42 3.12
C GLY A 88 -13.58 2.13 2.50
N GLU A 89 -14.24 3.01 3.25
CA GLU A 89 -15.36 3.83 2.75
C GLU A 89 -14.89 4.81 1.67
N LYS A 90 -13.72 5.43 1.84
CA LYS A 90 -13.13 6.29 0.82
C LYS A 90 -12.84 5.49 -0.45
N ALA A 91 -12.19 4.33 -0.34
CA ALA A 91 -11.93 3.43 -1.46
C ALA A 91 -13.23 3.06 -2.19
N PHE A 92 -14.29 2.74 -1.44
CA PHE A 92 -15.59 2.42 -2.00
C PHE A 92 -16.19 3.60 -2.77
N SER A 93 -16.14 4.81 -2.20
CA SER A 93 -16.63 6.04 -2.86
C SER A 93 -15.87 6.36 -4.15
N LEU A 94 -14.60 5.97 -4.23
CA LEU A 94 -13.74 6.09 -5.41
C LEU A 94 -13.87 4.88 -6.35
N GLN A 95 -14.82 3.97 -6.10
CA GLN A 95 -15.04 2.75 -6.88
C GLN A 95 -13.83 1.79 -6.92
N LYS A 96 -12.89 1.94 -5.98
CA LYS A 96 -11.74 1.04 -5.79
C LYS A 96 -12.18 -0.17 -4.96
N TYR A 97 -13.11 -0.97 -5.48
CA TYR A 97 -13.83 -1.98 -4.70
C TYR A 97 -12.92 -3.04 -4.06
N TYR A 98 -11.87 -3.50 -4.75
CA TYR A 98 -10.88 -4.42 -4.15
C TYR A 98 -10.16 -3.81 -2.95
N TYR A 99 -9.84 -2.51 -2.99
CA TYR A 99 -9.19 -1.79 -1.90
C TYR A 99 -10.17 -1.63 -0.72
N ALA A 100 -11.44 -1.32 -1.01
CA ALA A 100 -12.49 -1.26 0.00
C ALA A 100 -12.69 -2.61 0.70
N LYS A 101 -12.77 -3.70 -0.07
CA LYS A 101 -12.88 -5.07 0.46
C LYS A 101 -11.74 -5.38 1.42
N VAL A 102 -10.49 -5.10 1.05
CA VAL A 102 -9.34 -5.36 1.93
C VAL A 102 -9.49 -4.66 3.28
N ALA A 103 -9.88 -3.39 3.30
CA ALA A 103 -10.12 -2.68 4.56
C ALA A 103 -11.27 -3.32 5.38
N PHE A 104 -12.38 -3.69 4.73
CA PHE A 104 -13.52 -4.29 5.41
C PHE A 104 -13.24 -5.71 5.92
N GLU A 105 -12.39 -6.49 5.23
CA GLU A 105 -11.90 -7.79 5.71
C GLU A 105 -11.08 -7.64 6.99
N HIS A 106 -10.20 -6.64 7.03
CA HIS A 106 -9.42 -6.34 8.23
C HIS A 106 -10.28 -5.86 9.41
N LEU A 107 -11.47 -5.31 9.15
CA LEU A 107 -12.46 -4.98 10.18
C LEU A 107 -13.33 -6.17 10.61
N ASN A 108 -13.34 -7.26 9.83
CA ASN A 108 -14.32 -8.34 9.96
C ASN A 108 -15.79 -7.84 9.94
N ASP A 109 -16.07 -6.78 9.17
CA ASP A 109 -17.41 -6.18 9.09
C ASP A 109 -18.22 -6.83 7.96
N ALA A 110 -19.02 -7.83 8.31
CA ALA A 110 -19.82 -8.60 7.35
C ALA A 110 -20.78 -7.72 6.54
N ALA A 111 -21.36 -6.67 7.13
CA ALA A 111 -22.30 -5.80 6.43
C ALA A 111 -21.59 -4.99 5.33
N LEU A 112 -20.39 -4.46 5.62
CA LEU A 112 -19.58 -3.75 4.63
C LEU A 112 -19.04 -4.70 3.55
N LEU A 113 -18.73 -5.95 3.88
CA LEU A 113 -18.32 -6.96 2.92
C LEU A 113 -19.44 -7.37 1.97
N GLU A 114 -20.67 -7.56 2.47
CA GLU A 114 -21.85 -7.80 1.63
C GLU A 114 -22.14 -6.60 0.72
N LYS A 115 -21.90 -5.37 1.19
CA LYS A 115 -22.06 -4.16 0.38
C LYS A 115 -21.07 -4.08 -0.79
N VAL A 116 -19.82 -4.51 -0.60
CA VAL A 116 -18.79 -4.42 -1.67
C VAL A 116 -18.80 -5.63 -2.62
N ARG A 117 -19.28 -6.80 -2.15
CA ARG A 117 -19.30 -8.05 -2.93
C ARG A 117 -19.88 -7.90 -4.35
N PRO A 118 -21.00 -7.21 -4.61
CA PRO A 118 -21.58 -7.12 -5.96
C PRO A 118 -20.68 -6.43 -6.99
N PHE A 119 -19.70 -5.65 -6.54
CA PHE A 119 -18.82 -4.86 -7.41
C PHE A 119 -17.48 -5.54 -7.68
N ILE A 120 -17.20 -6.66 -7.03
CA ILE A 120 -15.97 -7.42 -7.19
C ILE A 120 -16.34 -8.68 -7.96
N PRO A 121 -15.84 -8.84 -9.21
CA PRO A 121 -16.11 -10.07 -9.95
C PRO A 121 -15.59 -11.24 -9.11
N ALA A 122 -16.39 -12.29 -9.00
CA ALA A 122 -15.91 -13.56 -8.48
C ALA A 122 -14.69 -13.92 -9.31
N VAL A 123 -13.53 -13.97 -8.68
CA VAL A 123 -12.35 -14.53 -9.33
C VAL A 123 -12.74 -15.98 -9.59
N GLU A 124 -13.07 -16.33 -10.84
CA GLU A 124 -13.05 -17.72 -11.25
C GLU A 124 -11.66 -18.23 -10.84
N GLU A 125 -11.61 -19.19 -9.94
CA GLU A 125 -10.37 -19.88 -9.61
C GLU A 125 -9.73 -20.29 -10.93
N VAL A 126 -8.62 -19.64 -11.29
CA VAL A 126 -7.78 -20.14 -12.37
C VAL A 126 -7.22 -21.45 -11.84
N LYS A 127 -7.88 -22.56 -12.15
CA LYS A 127 -7.35 -23.90 -11.90
C LYS A 127 -5.95 -23.92 -12.49
N PRO A 128 -4.92 -24.32 -11.71
CA PRO A 128 -3.59 -24.50 -12.29
C PRO A 128 -3.72 -25.44 -13.50
N PRO A 129 -2.99 -25.19 -14.60
CA PRO A 129 -3.10 -26.02 -15.79
C PRO A 129 -2.84 -27.48 -15.40
N VAL A 130 -3.87 -28.31 -15.54
CA VAL A 130 -3.73 -29.77 -15.49
C VAL A 130 -2.96 -30.16 -16.74
N GLY A 131 -1.69 -30.56 -16.59
CA GLY A 131 -0.89 -31.06 -17.71
C GLY A 131 0.60 -30.75 -17.68
N ALA A 132 1.24 -30.52 -16.54
CA ALA A 132 2.70 -30.70 -16.45
C ALA A 132 3.01 -32.19 -16.19
N GLU A 133 2.64 -33.05 -17.15
CA GLU A 133 3.26 -34.36 -17.28
C GLU A 133 4.69 -34.14 -17.76
N THR A 134 5.63 -34.12 -16.82
CA THR A 134 7.02 -34.40 -17.15
C THR A 134 7.12 -35.90 -17.43
N GLU A 135 7.00 -36.27 -18.69
CA GLU A 135 7.57 -37.53 -19.17
C GLU A 135 9.10 -37.49 -18.94
N VAL A 136 9.61 -38.57 -18.37
CA VAL A 136 11.00 -38.80 -17.99
C VAL A 136 11.68 -39.67 -19.03
#